data_AF-A0A2R6C9A0-F1
#
_entry.id   AF-A0A2R6C9A0-F1
#
_cell.length_a   1.000
_cell.length_b   1.000
_cell.length_c   1.000
_cell.angle_alpha   90.00
_cell.angle_beta   90.00
_cell.angle_gamma   90.00
#
_symmetry.space_group_name_H-M   'P 1'
#
loop_
_entity.id
_entity.type
_entity.pdbx_description
1 polymer ?
#
loop_
_entity_poly.entity_id
_entity_poly.type
_entity_poly.pdbx_seq_one_letter_code
_entity_poly.pdbx_strand_id
1 'polypeptide(L)'
;MYTNRGKRRKKGLAGLDTAIILIAFIITASVLAYVAVSMGIFVTQKAKTTINKGEETASTALSITGNILYASNYPTDSYSYWIYFPVSPSSGVASVQLSPSTTAISFEASTEGIVLTNIYNYTLLTVTSDSPYLLSQKSGG
;
A
#
# COMPACT_ATOMS: atom_id res chain seq x y z
N MET A 1 -28.40 91.26 -6.80
CA MET A 1 -27.12 90.95 -6.14
C MET A 1 -27.09 89.45 -5.86
N TYR A 2 -26.43 88.66 -6.70
CA TYR A 2 -26.27 87.21 -6.49
C TYR A 2 -24.80 86.85 -6.72
N THR A 3 -24.11 86.41 -5.67
CA THR A 3 -22.77 85.82 -5.79
C THR A 3 -22.81 84.43 -5.18
N ASN A 4 -22.84 83.39 -6.00
CA ASN A 4 -22.77 82.00 -5.57
C ASN A 4 -21.30 81.52 -5.68
N ARG A 5 -20.73 81.10 -4.55
CA ARG A 5 -19.31 80.70 -4.42
C ARG A 5 -19.09 79.25 -4.91
N GLY A 6 -17.87 79.01 -5.39
CA GLY A 6 -17.44 77.85 -6.19
C GLY A 6 -17.89 76.46 -5.70
N LYS A 7 -18.40 75.66 -6.64
CA LYS A 7 -18.70 74.25 -6.44
C LYS A 7 -17.40 73.42 -6.42
N ARG A 8 -17.28 72.62 -5.38
CA ARG A 8 -16.12 71.87 -4.89
C ARG A 8 -15.63 70.79 -5.86
N ARG A 9 -14.31 70.66 -6.01
CA ARG A 9 -13.63 69.55 -6.70
C ARG A 9 -13.70 68.27 -5.86
N LYS A 10 -14.80 67.50 -5.95
CA LYS A 10 -14.94 66.16 -5.34
C LYS A 10 -14.97 65.00 -6.35
N LYS A 11 -14.99 65.27 -7.65
CA LYS A 11 -15.12 64.24 -8.69
C LYS A 11 -13.86 63.39 -8.93
N GLY A 12 -12.67 63.86 -8.57
CA GLY A 12 -11.42 63.11 -8.77
C GLY A 12 -11.07 62.11 -7.67
N LEU A 13 -11.66 62.25 -6.48
CA LEU A 13 -11.31 61.43 -5.31
C LEU A 13 -11.99 60.05 -5.34
N ALA A 14 -13.22 59.97 -5.85
CA ALA A 14 -13.97 58.72 -5.91
C ALA A 14 -13.35 57.64 -6.83
N GLY A 15 -12.55 58.05 -7.82
CA GLY A 15 -11.83 57.12 -8.70
C GLY A 15 -10.57 56.54 -8.07
N LEU A 16 -9.93 57.29 -7.17
CA LEU A 16 -8.78 56.81 -6.40
C LEU A 16 -9.23 55.77 -5.37
N ASP A 17 -10.32 56.05 -4.65
CA ASP A 17 -10.85 55.12 -3.64
C ASP A 17 -11.26 53.77 -4.26
N THR A 18 -11.90 53.79 -5.43
CA THR A 18 -12.25 52.55 -6.14
C THR A 18 -11.04 51.82 -6.70
N ALA A 19 -9.98 52.53 -7.12
CA ALA A 19 -8.73 51.90 -7.56
C ALA A 19 -8.01 51.17 -6.42
N ILE A 20 -8.00 51.74 -5.21
CA ILE A 20 -7.42 51.09 -4.03
C ILE A 20 -8.20 49.82 -3.67
N ILE A 21 -9.53 49.87 -3.72
CA ILE A 21 -10.39 48.70 -3.50
C ILE A 21 -10.13 47.61 -4.55
N LEU A 22 -9.94 47.99 -5.82
CA LEU A 22 -9.63 47.06 -6.91
C LEU A 22 -8.30 46.32 -6.68
N ILE A 23 -7.24 47.04 -6.27
CA ILE A 23 -5.94 46.44 -5.98
C ILE A 23 -6.06 45.46 -4.80
N ALA A 24 -6.75 45.85 -3.73
CA ALA A 24 -6.98 44.97 -2.58
C ALA A 24 -7.72 43.69 -2.99
N PHE A 25 -8.75 43.82 -3.84
CA PHE A 25 -9.52 42.67 -4.32
C PHE A 25 -8.64 41.73 -5.17
N ILE A 26 -7.83 42.28 -6.07
CA ILE A 26 -6.90 41.50 -6.90
C ILE A 26 -5.90 40.75 -6.01
N ILE A 27 -5.31 41.39 -5.00
CA ILE A 27 -4.38 40.73 -4.08
C ILE A 27 -5.07 39.58 -3.34
N THR A 28 -6.28 39.79 -2.82
CA THR A 28 -7.02 38.71 -2.14
C THR A 28 -7.32 37.54 -3.07
N ALA A 29 -7.68 37.82 -4.32
CA ALA A 29 -7.92 36.79 -5.34
C ALA A 29 -6.63 36.03 -5.69
N SER A 30 -5.50 36.73 -5.82
CA SER A 30 -4.19 36.13 -6.10
C SER A 30 -3.72 35.20 -4.97
N VAL A 31 -3.89 35.61 -3.72
CA VAL A 31 -3.53 34.77 -2.55
C VAL A 31 -4.41 33.52 -2.51
N LEU A 32 -5.72 33.67 -2.72
CA LEU A 32 -6.65 32.54 -2.76
C LEU A 32 -6.29 31.55 -3.89
N ALA A 33 -5.96 32.08 -5.08
CA ALA A 33 -5.55 31.27 -6.21
C ALA A 33 -4.24 30.50 -5.93
N TYR A 34 -3.24 31.16 -5.32
CA TYR A 34 -1.98 30.51 -4.95
C TYR A 34 -2.20 29.35 -3.98
N VAL A 35 -3.03 29.56 -2.95
CA VAL A 35 -3.38 28.51 -1.98
C VAL A 35 -4.11 27.36 -2.66
N ALA A 36 -5.10 27.65 -3.50
CA ALA A 36 -5.85 26.63 -4.23
C ALA A 36 -4.95 25.79 -5.15
N VAL A 37 -4.03 26.42 -5.89
CA VAL A 37 -3.08 25.71 -6.76
C VAL A 37 -2.11 24.87 -5.94
N SER A 38 -1.55 25.42 -4.86
CA SER A 38 -0.59 24.71 -4.00
C SER A 38 -1.22 23.50 -3.33
N MET A 39 -2.44 23.64 -2.82
CA MET A 39 -3.22 22.51 -2.29
C MET A 39 -3.61 21.53 -3.39
N GLY A 40 -3.97 21.99 -4.59
CA GLY A 40 -4.26 21.13 -5.74
C GLY A 40 -3.07 20.27 -6.15
N ILE A 41 -1.87 20.85 -6.21
CA ILE A 41 -0.62 20.14 -6.49
C ILE A 41 -0.31 19.12 -5.38
N PHE A 42 -0.55 19.45 -4.12
CA PHE A 42 -0.38 18.49 -3.02
C PHE A 42 -1.37 17.33 -3.10
N VAL A 43 -2.66 17.61 -3.34
CA VAL A 43 -3.72 16.60 -3.47
C VAL A 43 -3.42 15.66 -4.64
N THR A 44 -3.01 16.19 -5.80
CA THR A 44 -2.66 15.37 -6.97
C THR A 44 -1.44 14.50 -6.73
N GLN A 45 -0.39 15.02 -6.07
CA GLN A 45 0.76 14.20 -5.66
C GLN A 45 0.35 13.10 -4.68
N LYS A 46 -0.46 13.42 -3.67
CA LYS A 46 -0.98 12.44 -2.73
C LYS A 46 -1.81 11.37 -3.44
N ALA A 47 -2.72 11.77 -4.33
CA ALA A 47 -3.52 10.86 -5.14
C ALA A 47 -2.64 9.91 -5.97
N LYS A 48 -1.61 10.44 -6.65
CA LYS A 48 -0.64 9.61 -7.38
C LYS A 48 0.07 8.60 -6.48
N THR A 49 0.53 9.03 -5.30
CA THR A 49 1.19 8.09 -4.36
C THR A 49 0.24 7.01 -3.83
N THR A 50 -1.02 7.37 -3.56
CA THR A 50 -2.03 6.41 -3.10
C THR A 50 -2.41 5.43 -4.21
N ILE A 51 -2.56 5.90 -5.46
CA ILE A 51 -2.83 5.05 -6.62
C ILE A 51 -1.69 4.05 -6.81
N ASN A 52 -0.44 4.51 -6.84
CA ASN A 52 0.71 3.61 -6.99
C ASN A 52 0.80 2.59 -5.85
N LYS A 53 0.56 3.01 -4.60
CA LYS A 53 0.54 2.07 -3.46
C LYS A 53 -0.65 1.11 -3.50
N GLY A 54 -1.80 1.57 -4.00
CA GLY A 54 -2.98 0.75 -4.21
C GLY A 54 -2.76 -0.30 -5.30
N GLU A 55 -2.10 0.08 -6.40
CA GLU A 55 -1.67 -0.82 -7.46
C GLU A 55 -0.68 -1.86 -6.93
N GLU A 56 0.33 -1.44 -6.17
CA GLU A 56 1.29 -2.33 -5.52
C GLU A 56 0.60 -3.33 -4.56
N THR A 57 -0.33 -2.85 -3.73
CA THR A 57 -1.03 -3.69 -2.74
C THR A 57 -2.07 -4.62 -3.38
N ALA A 58 -2.77 -4.20 -4.43
CA ALA A 58 -3.71 -5.05 -5.15
C ALA A 58 -2.99 -6.16 -5.94
N SER A 59 -1.74 -5.89 -6.34
CA SER A 59 -0.98 -6.78 -7.20
C SER A 59 -0.22 -7.87 -6.43
N THR A 60 -0.25 -7.94 -5.10
CA THR A 60 0.52 -8.94 -4.30
C THR A 60 0.08 -10.41 -4.43
N ALA A 61 -0.65 -10.79 -5.49
CA ALA A 61 -0.96 -12.20 -5.75
C ALA A 61 0.30 -12.94 -6.27
N LEU A 62 0.97 -13.67 -5.38
CA LEU A 62 1.93 -14.71 -5.75
C LEU A 62 1.17 -15.93 -6.28
N SER A 63 1.59 -16.46 -7.41
CA SER A 63 1.02 -17.68 -8.00
C SER A 63 2.10 -18.76 -8.16
N ILE A 64 1.74 -20.01 -7.85
CA ILE A 64 2.64 -21.15 -8.06
C ILE A 64 2.78 -21.34 -9.57
N THR A 65 4.01 -21.26 -10.07
CA THR A 65 4.31 -21.32 -11.51
C THR A 65 5.32 -22.41 -11.80
N GLY A 66 4.83 -23.58 -12.20
CA GLY A 66 5.66 -24.71 -12.60
C GLY A 66 5.40 -25.96 -11.77
N ASN A 67 6.34 -26.90 -11.83
CA ASN A 67 6.22 -28.18 -11.14
C ASN A 67 6.68 -28.05 -9.68
N ILE A 68 5.89 -28.62 -8.78
CA ILE A 68 6.29 -28.83 -7.40
C ILE A 68 7.19 -30.07 -7.37
N LEU A 69 8.40 -29.92 -6.84
CA LEU A 69 9.35 -31.00 -6.66
C LEU A 69 9.43 -31.35 -5.18
N TYR A 70 9.52 -32.63 -4.88
CA TYR A 70 9.76 -33.11 -3.53
C TYR A 70 10.71 -34.30 -3.58
N ALA A 71 11.54 -34.44 -2.56
CA ALA A 71 12.38 -35.61 -2.39
C ALA A 71 11.89 -36.42 -1.19
N SER A 72 11.75 -37.73 -1.37
CA SER A 72 11.49 -38.70 -0.30
C SER A 72 12.74 -39.51 0.03
N ASN A 73 12.80 -40.05 1.24
CA ASN A 73 13.95 -40.83 1.69
C ASN A 73 13.88 -42.27 1.15
N TYR A 74 14.73 -42.62 0.17
CA TYR A 74 14.87 -44.00 -0.32
C TYR A 74 15.82 -44.82 0.57
N PRO A 75 15.52 -46.09 0.91
CA PRO A 75 14.43 -46.95 0.43
C PRO A 75 13.17 -46.97 1.31
N THR A 76 13.16 -46.25 2.44
CA THR A 76 12.07 -46.30 3.44
C THR A 76 10.82 -45.52 3.04
N ASP A 77 10.91 -44.61 2.08
CA ASP A 77 9.86 -43.74 1.49
C ASP A 77 8.92 -43.04 2.49
N SER A 78 9.34 -42.90 3.75
CA SER A 78 8.45 -42.51 4.86
C SER A 78 8.36 -41.01 5.09
N TYR A 79 9.33 -40.21 4.62
CA TYR A 79 9.40 -38.76 4.88
C TYR A 79 9.94 -38.00 3.67
N SER A 80 9.36 -36.83 3.41
CA SER A 80 9.92 -35.87 2.45
C SER A 80 10.99 -35.01 3.13
N TYR A 81 12.17 -34.91 2.52
CA TYR A 81 13.31 -34.16 3.07
C TYR A 81 13.22 -32.66 2.74
N TRP A 82 12.67 -32.34 1.56
CA TRP A 82 12.44 -30.97 1.12
C TRP A 82 11.33 -30.93 0.06
N ILE A 83 10.63 -29.80 0.03
CA ILE A 83 9.64 -29.46 -0.98
C ILE A 83 10.10 -28.15 -1.63
N TYR A 84 10.13 -28.13 -2.95
CA TYR A 84 10.43 -26.96 -3.76
C TYR A 84 9.20 -26.63 -4.61
N PHE A 85 8.72 -25.39 -4.50
CA PHE A 85 7.63 -24.88 -5.32
C PHE A 85 8.01 -23.51 -5.87
N PRO A 86 8.12 -23.37 -7.20
CA PRO A 86 8.37 -22.08 -7.82
C PRO A 86 7.14 -21.17 -7.71
N VAL A 87 7.36 -19.91 -7.32
CA VAL A 87 6.32 -18.87 -7.27
C VAL A 87 6.71 -17.70 -8.15
N SER A 88 5.72 -17.12 -8.82
CA SER A 88 5.88 -15.92 -9.63
C SER A 88 4.89 -14.85 -9.16
N PRO A 89 5.28 -13.57 -9.18
CA PRO A 89 4.33 -12.48 -8.99
C PRO A 89 3.33 -12.44 -10.14
N SER A 90 2.11 -11.98 -9.87
CA SER A 90 1.10 -11.76 -10.91
C SER A 90 1.53 -10.70 -11.93
N SER A 91 0.89 -10.65 -13.10
CA SER A 91 1.17 -9.62 -14.09
C SER A 91 0.89 -8.23 -13.50
N GLY A 92 1.87 -7.31 -13.59
CA GLY A 92 1.75 -5.95 -13.07
C GLY A 92 2.43 -5.69 -11.73
N VAL A 93 2.92 -6.70 -11.00
CA VAL A 93 3.77 -6.46 -9.82
C VAL A 93 5.22 -6.34 -10.22
N ALA A 94 5.87 -5.25 -9.80
CA ALA A 94 7.31 -5.07 -10.00
C ALA A 94 8.15 -5.97 -9.06
N SER A 95 7.71 -6.18 -7.82
CA SER A 95 8.42 -6.99 -6.82
C SER A 95 7.51 -7.36 -5.65
N VAL A 96 7.78 -8.48 -4.99
CA VAL A 96 7.10 -8.87 -3.74
C VAL A 96 8.13 -9.05 -2.63
N GLN A 97 7.86 -8.45 -1.47
CA GLN A 97 8.72 -8.60 -0.29
C GLN A 97 8.48 -9.97 0.36
N LEU A 98 9.55 -10.76 0.48
CA LEU A 98 9.56 -12.08 1.11
C LEU A 98 10.41 -12.06 2.39
N SER A 99 10.44 -10.95 3.13
CA SER A 99 11.17 -10.91 4.41
C SER A 99 10.47 -11.79 5.46
N PRO A 100 11.21 -12.59 6.27
CA PRO A 100 10.63 -13.35 7.37
C PRO A 100 9.88 -12.54 8.43
N SER A 101 10.03 -11.22 8.43
CA SER A 101 9.31 -10.30 9.31
C SER A 101 7.92 -9.90 8.79
N THR A 102 7.67 -9.99 7.49
CA THR A 102 6.43 -9.52 6.82
C THR A 102 5.67 -10.63 6.11
N THR A 103 6.29 -11.80 5.94
CA THR A 103 5.77 -12.90 5.16
C THR A 103 5.74 -14.16 6.01
N ALA A 104 4.60 -14.84 6.04
CA ALA A 104 4.45 -16.14 6.65
C ALA A 104 4.15 -17.18 5.57
N ILE A 105 4.78 -18.34 5.68
CA ILE A 105 4.47 -19.51 4.85
C ILE A 105 3.78 -20.52 5.75
N SER A 106 2.63 -21.05 5.34
CA SER A 106 1.93 -22.10 6.07
C SER A 106 1.76 -23.31 5.15
N PHE A 107 1.84 -24.50 5.73
CA PHE A 107 1.69 -25.76 5.02
C PHE A 107 0.59 -26.59 5.68
N GLU A 108 -0.31 -27.11 4.87
CA GLU A 108 -1.40 -27.97 5.31
C GLU A 108 -1.38 -29.27 4.49
N ALA A 109 -1.34 -30.41 5.19
CA ALA A 109 -1.55 -31.72 4.59
C ALA A 109 -2.91 -32.26 5.06
N SER A 110 -3.97 -31.95 4.32
CA SER A 110 -5.36 -32.22 4.73
C SER A 110 -5.67 -33.71 4.89
N THR A 111 -5.02 -34.60 4.14
CA THR A 111 -5.18 -36.07 4.29
C THR A 111 -4.62 -36.58 5.61
N GLU A 112 -3.63 -35.91 6.18
CA GLU A 112 -2.88 -36.36 7.35
C GLU A 112 -3.20 -35.54 8.61
N GLY A 113 -4.04 -34.51 8.47
CA GLY A 113 -4.42 -33.62 9.57
C GLY A 113 -3.27 -32.78 10.12
N ILE A 114 -2.23 -32.53 9.31
CA ILE A 114 -1.06 -31.75 9.71
C ILE A 114 -1.24 -30.30 9.25
N VAL A 115 -1.18 -29.38 10.21
CA VAL A 115 -1.17 -27.93 9.93
C VAL A 115 0.09 -27.31 10.54
N LEU A 116 0.96 -26.80 9.68
CA LEU A 116 2.16 -26.05 10.05
C LEU A 116 1.94 -24.59 9.73
N THR A 117 1.87 -23.76 10.77
CA THR A 117 1.71 -22.31 10.60
C THR A 117 3.08 -21.63 10.68
N ASN A 118 3.32 -20.68 9.77
CA ASN A 118 4.50 -19.82 9.74
C ASN A 118 5.86 -20.56 9.69
N ILE A 119 6.01 -21.54 8.82
CA ILE A 119 7.25 -22.34 8.61
C ILE A 119 8.46 -21.53 8.11
N TYR A 120 8.32 -20.21 7.94
CA TYR A 120 9.36 -19.35 7.37
C TYR A 120 10.37 -18.83 8.39
N ASN A 121 9.99 -18.79 9.68
CA ASN A 121 10.88 -18.38 10.78
C ASN A 121 10.82 -19.36 11.97
N TYR A 122 9.61 -19.69 12.42
CA TYR A 122 9.36 -20.65 13.51
C TYR A 122 8.09 -21.45 13.23
N THR A 123 8.16 -22.77 13.33
CA THR A 123 7.00 -23.65 13.10
C THR A 123 6.08 -23.69 14.33
N LEU A 124 4.84 -23.21 14.19
CA LEU A 124 3.75 -23.57 15.10
C LEU A 124 3.03 -24.78 14.51
N LEU A 125 3.36 -25.96 15.03
CA LEU A 125 2.79 -27.24 14.60
C LEU A 125 1.54 -27.51 15.42
N THR A 126 0.38 -27.53 14.77
CA THR A 126 -0.88 -27.97 15.36
C THR A 126 -1.23 -29.31 14.73
N VAL A 127 -1.17 -30.38 15.53
CA VAL A 127 -1.46 -31.74 15.08
C VAL A 127 -2.69 -32.25 15.82
N THR A 128 -3.67 -32.70 15.06
CA THR A 128 -4.82 -33.47 15.56
C THR A 128 -4.32 -34.85 15.98
N SER A 129 -4.66 -35.32 17.18
CA SER A 129 -4.02 -36.43 17.93
C SER A 129 -3.89 -37.81 17.24
N ASP A 130 -4.31 -37.97 15.99
CA ASP A 130 -4.31 -39.23 15.23
C ASP A 130 -3.29 -39.27 14.05
N SER A 131 -2.42 -38.26 13.89
CA SER A 131 -1.44 -38.27 12.80
C SER A 131 -0.30 -39.30 13.08
N PRO A 132 -0.09 -40.32 12.22
CA PRO A 132 0.90 -41.39 12.42
C PRO A 132 2.36 -40.90 12.46
N TYR A 133 2.59 -39.67 12.00
CA TYR A 133 3.89 -39.00 11.96
C TYR A 133 4.51 -38.70 13.34
N LEU A 134 3.69 -38.63 14.41
CA LEU A 134 4.19 -38.40 15.78
C LEU A 134 4.55 -39.67 16.56
N LEU A 135 4.12 -40.86 16.09
CA LEU A 135 4.49 -42.13 16.71
C LEU A 135 5.95 -42.51 16.43
N SER A 136 6.51 -42.05 15.31
CA SER A 136 7.90 -42.30 14.92
C SER A 136 8.89 -41.36 15.64
N GLN A 137 8.53 -40.09 15.84
CA GLN A 137 9.36 -39.11 16.56
C GLN A 137 9.51 -39.41 18.07
N LYS A 138 8.61 -40.22 18.65
CA LYS A 138 8.68 -40.64 20.06
C LYS A 138 9.55 -41.89 20.30
N SER A 139 9.91 -42.63 19.25
CA SER A 139 10.67 -43.88 19.33
C SER A 139 12.14 -43.70 18.90
N GLY A 140 12.75 -42.59 19.29
CA GLY A 140 14.15 -42.25 18.96
C GLY A 140 14.87 -41.51 20.09
N GLY A 141 14.55 -41.85 21.35
CA GLY A 141 15.28 -41.43 22.55
C GLY A 141 15.89 -42.62 23.26
#